data_AF-A0A9D9EBB4-F1
#
_entry.id   AF-A0A9D9EBB4-F1
#
_cell.length_a   1.000
_cell.length_b   1.000
_cell.length_c   1.000
_cell.angle_alpha   90.00
_cell.angle_beta   90.00
_cell.angle_gamma   90.00
#
_symmetry.space_group_name_H-M   'P 1'
#
loop_
_entity.id
_entity.type
_entity.pdbx_description
1 polymer ?
#
loop_
_entity_poly.entity_id
_entity_poly.type
_entity_poly.pdbx_seq_one_letter_code
_entity_poly.pdbx_strand_id
1 'polypeptide(L)'
;MKVFVLDRHKKPLMPCTPRRARKLMESGRARVHKRFPFTIRLTDRTLKESAVQDVELRIDPGSRHTGFAVVRKDEDGEDHVLHLSQLEHRGQEIHLGLEKRASIRRGRRSRKTWYREPRFDNRTRPEGWLPPSLDHRVLTTRTWVERYMSLLPLSSISFEYAAFDTQLMQNPEISGVEYQRGELQGYEIRQYLYAKFGHKCAYCGTEEGKMELDHVVPRSKGGSDRVSNLVPCCHGCNQRKGNRSIEEFLAHDVERLAWIRSRQKAPLKDATAMNIVRPAILGMLHSTGLPVSCWSTARTKWNRDRLGIPKDHHLDAACVGDVIAIHDWQEQDVLMVKACGHGSRKRRHVDRYGFPYGHPFMKEKLVHGFQTGDMVKADVQKGKKAGIHIGKVSVRSTGRFNIKTATKTVQSIGWKNCTILQRKDGYEYSIAKQERIHPIGKPDGFPAENL
;
A
#
# COMPACT_ATOMS: atom_id res chain seq x y z
N MET A 1 9.40 20.13 -0.57
CA MET A 1 9.31 19.33 0.69
C MET A 1 9.98 20.08 1.84
N LYS A 2 9.31 20.27 2.99
CA LYS A 2 9.95 20.80 4.21
C LYS A 2 10.97 19.79 4.79
N VAL A 3 11.90 20.27 5.61
CA VAL A 3 12.94 19.48 6.27
C VAL A 3 12.57 19.29 7.74
N PHE A 4 12.55 18.05 8.21
CA PHE A 4 12.26 17.76 9.61
C PHE A 4 13.44 18.14 10.49
N VAL A 5 13.14 18.66 11.68
CA VAL A 5 14.15 19.20 12.58
C VAL A 5 14.00 18.53 13.94
N LEU A 6 15.11 18.02 14.45
CA LEU A 6 15.24 17.54 15.81
C LEU A 6 16.14 18.47 16.62
N ASP A 7 15.89 18.58 17.91
CA ASP A 7 16.76 19.28 18.85
C ASP A 7 18.04 18.47 19.16
N ARG A 8 18.92 19.02 20.00
CA ARG A 8 20.15 18.35 20.45
C ARG A 8 19.91 16.94 21.02
N HIS A 9 18.79 16.73 21.70
CA HIS A 9 18.39 15.50 22.39
C HIS A 9 17.47 14.59 21.55
N LYS A 10 17.31 14.86 20.25
CA LYS A 10 16.44 14.13 19.32
C LYS A 10 14.94 14.29 19.62
N LYS A 11 14.53 15.38 20.26
CA LYS A 11 13.12 15.76 20.41
C LYS A 11 12.66 16.53 19.18
N PRO A 12 11.42 16.32 18.71
CA PRO A 12 10.95 16.92 17.48
C PRO A 12 10.71 18.43 17.63
N LEU A 13 11.10 19.19 16.60
CA LEU A 13 10.87 20.62 16.45
C LEU A 13 10.06 20.89 15.17
N MET A 14 9.61 22.14 15.01
CA MET A 14 8.92 22.54 13.78
C MET A 14 9.79 22.33 12.53
N PRO A 15 9.24 21.74 11.46
CA PRO A 15 9.92 21.63 10.18
C PRO A 15 10.36 22.99 9.64
N CYS A 16 11.46 23.01 8.88
CA CYS A 16 11.96 24.22 8.26
C CYS A 16 12.07 24.10 6.73
N THR A 17 12.26 25.22 6.05
CA THR A 17 12.47 25.22 4.60
C THR A 17 13.84 24.63 4.25
N PRO A 18 14.00 23.99 3.07
CA PRO A 18 15.29 23.48 2.61
C PRO A 18 16.39 24.55 2.60
N ARG A 19 16.04 25.81 2.29
CA ARG A 19 16.97 26.96 2.35
C ARG A 19 17.49 27.18 3.77
N ARG A 20 16.60 27.18 4.77
CA ARG A 20 16.98 27.35 6.17
C ARG A 20 17.82 26.17 6.67
N ALA A 21 17.44 24.94 6.32
CA ALA A 21 18.21 23.74 6.66
C ALA A 21 19.64 23.81 6.10
N ARG A 22 19.81 24.27 4.85
CA ARG A 22 21.13 24.45 4.23
C ARG A 22 22.00 25.45 5.01
N LYS A 23 21.48 26.64 5.30
CA LYS A 23 22.17 27.66 6.10
C LYS A 23 22.59 27.16 7.48
N LEU A 24 21.73 26.37 8.14
CA LEU A 24 22.03 25.76 9.44
C LEU A 24 23.16 24.72 9.37
N MET A 25 23.21 23.93 8.30
CA MET A 25 24.28 22.96 8.09
C MET A 25 25.61 23.64 7.70
N GLU A 26 25.57 24.66 6.83
CA GLU A 26 26.74 25.43 6.40
C GLU A 26 27.40 26.18 7.58
N SER A 27 26.60 26.70 8.50
CA SER A 27 27.08 27.33 9.74
C SER A 27 27.48 26.33 10.84
N GLY A 28 27.43 25.02 10.59
CA GLY A 28 27.80 23.99 11.56
C GLY A 28 26.82 23.78 12.72
N ARG A 29 25.67 24.47 12.71
CA ARG A 29 24.63 24.40 13.77
C ARG A 29 23.70 23.21 13.66
N ALA A 30 23.73 22.50 12.53
CA ALA A 30 22.92 21.31 12.31
C ALA A 30 23.72 20.19 11.61
N ARG A 31 23.33 18.95 11.90
CA ARG A 31 23.88 17.75 11.25
C ARG A 31 22.76 16.91 10.67
N VAL A 32 23.03 16.21 9.57
CA VAL A 32 22.05 15.28 8.99
C VAL A 32 21.82 14.12 9.96
N HIS A 33 20.57 13.92 10.36
CA HIS A 33 20.16 12.80 11.20
C HIS A 33 19.70 11.61 10.36
N LYS A 34 18.89 11.88 9.33
CA LYS A 34 18.32 10.84 8.45
C LYS A 34 18.11 11.39 7.04
N ARG A 35 18.20 10.53 6.01
CA ARG A 35 17.95 10.92 4.62
C ARG A 35 16.48 10.85 4.23
N PHE A 36 15.73 9.87 4.72
CA PHE A 36 14.31 9.70 4.42
C PHE A 36 13.45 9.36 5.65
N PRO A 37 12.45 10.20 5.98
CA PRO A 37 12.31 11.60 5.55
C PRO A 37 13.57 12.41 5.87
N PHE A 38 13.87 13.44 5.07
CA PHE A 38 15.10 14.22 5.27
C PHE A 38 15.00 14.99 6.59
N THR A 39 15.89 14.65 7.52
CA THR A 39 15.83 15.14 8.90
C THR A 39 17.21 15.66 9.31
N ILE A 40 17.24 16.87 9.87
CA ILE A 40 18.43 17.45 10.49
C ILE A 40 18.27 17.47 12.01
N ARG A 41 19.39 17.45 12.72
CA ARG A 41 19.46 17.61 14.17
C ARG A 41 20.28 18.85 14.50
N LEU A 42 19.71 19.77 15.26
CA LEU A 42 20.42 20.94 15.78
C LEU A 42 21.44 20.51 16.84
N THR A 43 22.55 21.24 16.94
CA THR A 43 23.60 20.96 17.92
C THR A 43 23.57 21.91 19.12
N ASP A 44 22.90 23.05 18.97
CA ASP A 44 23.01 24.23 19.82
C ASP A 44 21.71 24.62 20.52
N ARG A 45 20.57 23.98 20.19
CA ARG A 45 19.26 24.30 20.77
C ARG A 45 18.53 23.07 21.29
N THR A 46 17.69 23.31 22.28
CA THR A 46 16.77 22.32 22.87
C THR A 46 15.31 22.65 22.57
N LEU A 47 14.42 21.66 22.75
CA LEU A 47 12.97 21.85 22.65
C LEU A 47 12.44 22.90 23.63
N LYS A 48 12.99 22.96 24.86
CA LYS A 48 12.55 23.93 25.88
C LYS A 48 12.78 25.38 25.46
N GLU A 49 13.79 25.63 24.63
CA GLU A 49 14.14 26.95 24.11
C GLU A 49 13.39 27.28 22.81
N SER A 50 12.50 26.41 22.35
CA SER A 50 11.88 26.49 21.03
C SER A 50 10.36 26.46 21.14
N ALA A 51 9.69 27.39 20.47
CA ALA A 51 8.25 27.33 20.30
C ALA A 51 7.88 26.29 19.23
N VAL A 52 6.83 25.52 19.50
CA VAL A 52 6.19 24.61 18.55
C VAL A 52 4.73 25.03 18.37
N GLN A 53 4.20 24.74 17.19
CA GLN A 53 2.78 24.93 16.88
C GLN A 53 2.12 23.56 16.85
N ASP A 54 0.79 23.54 16.92
CA ASP A 54 0.02 22.33 16.76
C ASP A 54 0.16 21.78 15.33
N VAL A 55 0.47 20.49 15.25
CA VAL A 55 0.67 19.77 13.99
C VAL A 55 -0.22 18.53 14.01
N GLU A 56 -1.08 18.43 13.02
CA GLU A 56 -1.99 17.31 12.84
C GLU A 56 -1.44 16.33 11.78
N LEU A 57 -1.55 15.03 12.08
CA LEU A 57 -1.31 13.97 11.11
C LEU A 57 -2.64 13.46 10.54
N ARG A 58 -2.84 13.62 9.24
CA ARG A 58 -4.01 13.11 8.51
C ARG A 58 -3.67 11.85 7.74
N ILE A 59 -4.55 10.85 7.82
CA ILE A 59 -4.30 9.50 7.30
C ILE A 59 -5.49 9.05 6.43
N ASP A 60 -5.20 8.70 5.18
CA ASP A 60 -6.15 8.06 4.25
C ASP A 60 -5.74 6.60 3.99
N PRO A 61 -6.40 5.60 4.58
CA PRO A 61 -6.12 4.19 4.34
C PRO A 61 -6.83 3.65 3.09
N GLY A 62 -6.06 3.41 2.03
CA GLY A 62 -6.50 2.66 0.84
C GLY A 62 -6.08 1.19 0.82
N SER A 63 -6.60 0.43 -0.16
CA SER A 63 -6.30 -1.00 -0.29
C SER A 63 -4.86 -1.27 -0.73
N ARG A 64 -4.33 -0.45 -1.64
CA ARG A 64 -2.95 -0.57 -2.15
C ARG A 64 -2.00 0.45 -1.54
N HIS A 65 -2.49 1.67 -1.32
CA HIS A 65 -1.69 2.76 -0.78
C HIS A 65 -2.34 3.36 0.46
N THR A 66 -1.54 3.88 1.38
CA THR A 66 -2.00 4.76 2.45
C THR A 66 -1.37 6.13 2.25
N GLY A 67 -2.21 7.16 2.18
CA GLY A 67 -1.79 8.55 2.14
C GLY A 67 -1.55 9.08 3.55
N PHE A 68 -0.52 9.91 3.71
CA PHE A 68 -0.31 10.70 4.91
C PHE A 68 -0.08 12.15 4.52
N ALA A 69 -0.75 13.06 5.22
CA ALA A 69 -0.51 14.48 5.16
C ALA A 69 -0.22 15.01 6.57
N VAL A 70 0.79 15.84 6.70
CA VAL A 70 1.11 16.56 7.94
C VAL A 70 0.74 18.00 7.71
N VAL A 71 -0.16 18.53 8.53
CA VAL A 71 -0.68 19.88 8.39
C VAL A 71 -0.54 20.66 9.69
N ARG A 72 -0.52 21.98 9.58
CA ARG A 72 -0.65 22.91 10.71
C ARG A 72 -1.78 23.87 10.38
N LYS A 73 -2.49 24.33 11.40
CA LYS A 73 -3.47 25.42 11.25
C LYS A 73 -2.80 26.76 11.52
N ASP A 74 -3.19 27.79 10.77
CA ASP A 74 -2.85 29.17 11.09
C ASP A 74 -3.87 29.78 12.08
N GLU A 75 -3.75 31.09 12.31
CA GLU A 75 -4.62 31.82 13.24
C GLU A 75 -6.07 31.92 12.73
N ASP A 76 -6.27 31.88 11.41
CA ASP A 76 -7.58 31.90 10.74
C ASP A 76 -8.20 30.49 10.64
N GLY A 77 -7.47 29.46 11.07
CA GLY A 77 -7.90 28.06 11.06
C GLY A 77 -7.70 27.33 9.72
N GLU A 78 -7.00 27.96 8.77
CA GLU A 78 -6.68 27.41 7.46
C GLU A 78 -5.49 26.44 7.53
N ASP A 79 -5.52 25.40 6.70
CA ASP A 79 -4.53 24.33 6.78
C ASP A 79 -3.32 24.61 5.88
N HIS A 80 -2.11 24.54 6.43
CA HIS A 80 -0.86 24.59 5.69
C HIS A 80 -0.18 23.22 5.64
N VAL A 81 0.06 22.70 4.45
CA VAL A 81 0.71 21.39 4.29
C VAL A 81 2.22 21.48 4.55
N LEU A 82 2.68 20.75 5.57
CA LEU A 82 4.09 20.63 5.92
C LEU A 82 4.79 19.47 5.20
N HIS A 83 4.09 18.35 5.01
CA HIS A 83 4.67 17.14 4.42
C HIS A 83 3.60 16.23 3.84
N LEU A 84 3.91 15.61 2.70
CA LEU A 84 3.06 14.64 2.02
C LEU A 84 3.85 13.35 1.80
N SER A 85 3.20 12.22 2.03
CA SER A 85 3.79 10.92 1.70
C SER A 85 2.75 9.88 1.33
N GLN A 86 3.20 8.90 0.56
CA GLN A 86 2.36 7.80 0.11
C GLN A 86 3.08 6.47 0.35
N LEU A 87 2.44 5.60 1.12
CA LEU A 87 2.92 4.28 1.45
C LEU A 87 2.30 3.23 0.52
N GLU A 88 3.09 2.61 -0.35
CA GLU A 88 2.72 1.43 -1.13
C GLU A 88 2.90 0.16 -0.28
N HIS A 89 1.78 -0.52 -0.02
CA HIS A 89 1.74 -1.77 0.71
C HIS A 89 2.16 -2.95 -0.18
N ARG A 90 2.76 -3.97 0.43
CA ARG A 90 3.09 -5.24 -0.24
C ARG A 90 2.12 -6.38 0.11
N GLY A 91 0.90 -6.04 0.54
CA GLY A 91 -0.12 -7.02 0.92
C GLY A 91 -0.42 -8.04 -0.18
N GLN A 92 -0.42 -7.60 -1.45
CA GLN A 92 -0.63 -8.47 -2.61
C GLN A 92 0.49 -9.49 -2.79
N GLU A 93 1.76 -9.09 -2.63
CA GLU A 93 2.89 -10.02 -2.69
C GLU A 93 2.82 -11.08 -1.58
N ILE A 94 2.41 -10.66 -0.37
CA ILE A 94 2.24 -11.54 0.78
C ILE A 94 1.15 -12.57 0.50
N HIS A 95 0.02 -12.11 -0.04
CA HIS A 95 -1.09 -12.96 -0.45
C HIS A 95 -0.66 -13.99 -1.50
N LEU A 96 -0.02 -13.56 -2.60
CA LEU A 96 0.50 -14.45 -3.64
C LEU A 96 1.52 -15.46 -3.06
N GLY A 97 2.36 -15.04 -2.12
CA GLY A 97 3.28 -15.93 -1.42
C GLY A 97 2.59 -16.97 -0.52
N LEU A 98 1.47 -16.61 0.10
CA LEU A 98 0.62 -17.53 0.87
C LEU A 98 -0.09 -18.53 -0.05
N GLU A 99 -0.65 -18.06 -1.17
CA GLU A 99 -1.31 -18.90 -2.16
C GLU A 99 -0.35 -19.92 -2.78
N LYS A 100 0.87 -19.49 -3.16
CA LYS A 100 1.90 -20.39 -3.67
C LYS A 100 2.23 -21.50 -2.66
N ARG A 101 2.39 -21.15 -1.38
CA ARG A 101 2.63 -22.14 -0.31
C ARG A 101 1.44 -23.07 -0.10
N ALA A 102 0.21 -22.56 -0.21
CA ALA A 102 -1.00 -23.38 -0.11
C ALA A 102 -1.10 -24.36 -1.29
N SER A 103 -0.82 -23.90 -2.52
CA SER A 103 -0.81 -24.71 -3.73
C SER A 103 0.21 -25.86 -3.64
N ILE A 104 1.46 -25.57 -3.26
CA ILE A 104 2.50 -26.61 -3.11
C ILE A 104 2.09 -27.66 -2.06
N ARG A 105 1.52 -27.23 -0.92
CA ARG A 105 1.04 -28.15 0.12
C ARG A 105 -0.11 -29.03 -0.38
N ARG A 106 -1.06 -28.46 -1.12
CA ARG A 106 -2.15 -29.22 -1.76
C ARG A 106 -1.61 -30.25 -2.75
N GLY A 107 -0.69 -29.84 -3.63
CA GLY A 107 -0.06 -30.73 -4.61
C GLY A 107 0.77 -31.86 -3.97
N ARG A 108 1.46 -31.59 -2.86
CA ARG A 108 2.12 -32.66 -2.08
C ARG A 108 1.10 -33.62 -1.49
N ARG A 109 0.00 -33.11 -0.92
CA ARG A 109 -1.03 -33.94 -0.30
C ARG A 109 -1.63 -34.92 -1.31
N SER A 110 -2.07 -34.40 -2.46
CA SER A 110 -2.65 -35.21 -3.53
C SER A 110 -1.69 -36.29 -4.04
N ARG A 111 -0.39 -35.99 -4.21
CA ARG A 111 0.56 -36.95 -4.80
C ARG A 111 1.21 -37.92 -3.82
N LYS A 112 1.40 -37.52 -2.56
CA LYS A 112 2.27 -38.23 -1.60
C LYS A 112 1.62 -38.59 -0.28
N THR A 113 0.51 -37.95 0.08
CA THR A 113 -0.17 -38.21 1.36
C THR A 113 -1.69 -38.20 1.18
N TRP A 114 -2.17 -38.82 0.11
CA TRP A 114 -3.60 -38.84 -0.24
C TRP A 114 -4.42 -39.56 0.83
N TYR A 115 -3.85 -40.58 1.47
CA TYR A 115 -4.41 -41.33 2.59
C TYR A 115 -4.44 -40.56 3.91
N ARG A 116 -3.82 -39.37 4.01
CA ARG A 116 -3.77 -38.60 5.25
C ARG A 116 -4.85 -37.52 5.27
N GLU A 117 -5.70 -37.56 6.27
CA GLU A 117 -6.75 -36.58 6.44
C GLU A 117 -6.22 -35.14 6.64
N PRO A 118 -6.94 -34.15 6.08
CA PRO A 118 -6.57 -32.76 6.20
C PRO A 118 -6.96 -32.16 7.55
N ARG A 119 -5.99 -31.92 8.42
CA ARG A 119 -6.18 -31.24 9.71
C ARG A 119 -6.15 -29.71 9.58
N PHE A 120 -7.21 -29.10 9.06
CA PHE A 120 -7.29 -27.64 8.93
C PHE A 120 -7.61 -26.95 10.26
N ASP A 121 -8.44 -27.60 11.09
CA ASP A 121 -8.96 -27.04 12.35
C ASP A 121 -7.94 -27.08 13.49
N ASN A 122 -6.86 -27.86 13.34
CA ASN A 122 -5.73 -27.85 14.28
C ASN A 122 -4.93 -26.53 14.25
N ARG A 123 -5.30 -25.56 13.40
CA ARG A 123 -4.65 -24.25 13.35
C ARG A 123 -5.40 -23.29 14.27
N THR A 124 -4.90 -23.14 15.49
CA THR A 124 -5.38 -22.11 16.40
C THR A 124 -5.03 -20.72 15.88
N ARG A 125 -5.98 -19.79 16.02
CA ARG A 125 -5.79 -18.36 15.72
C ARG A 125 -6.12 -17.59 17.00
N PRO A 126 -5.25 -16.68 17.44
CA PRO A 126 -5.57 -15.85 18.60
C PRO A 126 -6.75 -14.93 18.31
N GLU A 127 -7.37 -14.43 19.37
CA GLU A 127 -8.37 -13.38 19.27
C GLU A 127 -7.77 -12.13 18.60
N GLY A 128 -8.55 -11.47 17.73
CA GLY A 128 -8.07 -10.33 16.93
C GLY A 128 -7.10 -10.70 15.81
N TRP A 129 -6.90 -11.99 15.50
CA TRP A 129 -5.98 -12.40 14.43
C TRP A 129 -6.39 -11.86 13.06
N LEU A 130 -5.47 -11.14 12.43
CA LEU A 130 -5.60 -10.68 11.05
C LEU A 130 -4.78 -11.58 10.10
N PRO A 131 -5.28 -11.84 8.88
CA PRO A 131 -4.48 -12.46 7.83
C PRO A 131 -3.19 -11.66 7.57
N PRO A 132 -2.03 -12.30 7.33
CA PRO A 132 -0.75 -11.58 7.22
C PRO A 132 -0.71 -10.46 6.18
N SER A 133 -1.52 -10.54 5.12
CA SER A 133 -1.63 -9.49 4.10
C SER A 133 -2.39 -8.25 4.59
N LEU A 134 -3.38 -8.44 5.49
CA LEU A 134 -4.15 -7.36 6.11
C LEU A 134 -3.40 -6.78 7.30
N ASP A 135 -2.85 -7.66 8.16
CA ASP A 135 -2.01 -7.29 9.30
C ASP A 135 -0.82 -6.43 8.87
N HIS A 136 -0.21 -6.77 7.73
CA HIS A 136 0.83 -5.96 7.11
C HIS A 136 0.43 -4.49 6.94
N ARG A 137 -0.80 -4.20 6.49
CA ARG A 137 -1.29 -2.82 6.28
C ARG A 137 -1.39 -2.07 7.60
N VAL A 138 -1.86 -2.73 8.66
CA VAL A 138 -1.95 -2.15 10.00
C VAL A 138 -0.56 -1.84 10.55
N LEU A 139 0.36 -2.80 10.46
CA LEU A 139 1.72 -2.69 11.01
C LEU A 139 2.59 -1.67 10.26
N THR A 140 2.48 -1.57 8.93
CA THR A 140 3.21 -0.54 8.17
C THR A 140 2.67 0.84 8.48
N THR A 141 1.36 1.02 8.57
CA THR A 141 0.76 2.30 9.00
C THR A 141 1.24 2.69 10.40
N ARG A 142 1.19 1.76 11.37
CA ARG A 142 1.74 1.97 12.72
C ARG A 142 3.19 2.43 12.68
N THR A 143 4.04 1.72 11.93
CA THR A 143 5.47 2.05 11.80
C THR A 143 5.67 3.49 11.31
N TRP A 144 4.83 3.96 10.40
CA TRP A 144 4.93 5.31 9.86
C TRP A 144 4.38 6.37 10.79
N VAL A 145 3.27 6.10 11.48
CA VAL A 145 2.75 6.97 12.55
C VAL A 145 3.80 7.16 13.64
N GLU A 146 4.39 6.08 14.16
CA GLU A 146 5.46 6.14 15.17
C GLU A 146 6.69 6.92 14.67
N ARG A 147 7.06 6.76 13.39
CA ARG A 147 8.13 7.55 12.78
C ARG A 147 7.78 9.03 12.74
N TYR A 148 6.56 9.39 12.35
CA TYR A 148 6.15 10.79 12.33
C TYR A 148 6.12 11.37 13.74
N MET A 149 5.59 10.66 14.73
CA MET A 149 5.65 11.08 16.14
C MET A 149 7.09 11.28 16.65
N SER A 150 8.05 10.49 16.16
CA SER A 150 9.46 10.67 16.54
C SER A 150 10.17 11.83 15.83
N LEU A 151 9.60 12.35 14.73
CA LEU A 151 10.23 13.34 13.84
C LEU A 151 9.52 14.69 13.83
N LEU A 152 8.26 14.75 14.27
CA LEU A 152 7.38 15.90 14.21
C LEU A 152 6.67 16.11 15.56
N PRO A 153 6.42 17.35 15.98
CA PRO A 153 5.70 17.67 17.21
C PRO A 153 4.19 17.50 16.98
N LEU A 154 3.73 16.26 16.78
CA LEU A 154 2.32 15.97 16.51
C LEU A 154 1.46 16.20 17.76
N SER A 155 0.33 16.89 17.58
CA SER A 155 -0.65 17.16 18.63
C SER A 155 -1.95 16.37 18.46
N SER A 156 -2.32 15.99 17.24
CA SER A 156 -3.54 15.22 16.95
C SER A 156 -3.42 14.37 15.69
N ILE A 157 -4.35 13.42 15.52
CA ILE A 157 -4.47 12.57 14.33
C ILE A 157 -5.90 12.65 13.78
N SER A 158 -6.04 12.86 12.48
CA SER A 158 -7.30 12.71 11.77
C SER A 158 -7.25 11.49 10.84
N PHE A 159 -8.25 10.64 10.93
CA PHE A 159 -8.30 9.35 10.24
C PHE A 159 -9.54 9.25 9.37
N GLU A 160 -9.38 8.91 8.10
CA GLU A 160 -10.52 8.60 7.26
C GLU A 160 -11.09 7.21 7.67
N TYR A 161 -12.30 7.24 8.20
CA TYR A 161 -13.05 6.06 8.58
C TYR A 161 -14.36 5.99 7.80
N ALA A 162 -14.44 5.04 6.88
CA ALA A 162 -15.69 4.62 6.28
C ALA A 162 -15.84 3.11 6.41
N ALA A 163 -17.01 2.65 6.85
CA ALA A 163 -17.44 1.29 6.58
C ALA A 163 -18.00 1.27 5.16
N PHE A 164 -17.42 0.45 4.27
CA PHE A 164 -18.05 0.17 2.99
C PHE A 164 -19.20 -0.79 3.23
N ASP A 165 -20.43 -0.37 2.99
CA ASP A 165 -21.54 -1.31 2.95
C ASP A 165 -21.46 -2.13 1.65
N THR A 166 -20.89 -3.32 1.77
CA THR A 166 -20.71 -4.21 0.61
C THR A 166 -22.02 -4.67 0.00
N GLN A 167 -23.12 -4.69 0.77
CA GLN A 167 -24.44 -5.08 0.26
C GLN A 167 -25.06 -3.91 -0.51
N LEU A 168 -25.05 -2.70 0.06
CA LEU A 168 -25.53 -1.49 -0.62
C LEU A 168 -24.75 -1.19 -1.90
N MET A 169 -23.43 -1.42 -1.92
CA MET A 169 -22.61 -1.27 -3.14
C MET A 169 -23.00 -2.25 -4.26
N GLN A 170 -23.62 -3.39 -3.93
CA GLN A 170 -24.07 -4.40 -4.90
C GLN A 170 -25.54 -4.29 -5.25
N ASN A 171 -26.34 -3.68 -4.38
CA ASN A 171 -27.74 -3.37 -4.59
C ASN A 171 -28.05 -2.00 -3.93
N PRO A 172 -27.97 -0.89 -4.68
CA PRO A 172 -28.17 0.45 -4.13
C PRO A 172 -29.57 0.70 -3.53
N GLU A 173 -30.55 -0.15 -3.86
CA GLU A 173 -31.94 -0.04 -3.43
C GLU A 173 -32.25 -0.87 -2.17
N ILE A 174 -31.26 -1.59 -1.61
CA ILE A 174 -31.46 -2.47 -0.45
C ILE A 174 -31.93 -1.68 0.77
N SER A 175 -33.02 -2.13 1.42
CA SER A 175 -33.56 -1.44 2.60
C SER A 175 -34.14 -2.38 3.66
N GLY A 176 -34.07 -1.97 4.93
CA GLY A 176 -34.75 -2.61 6.06
C GLY A 176 -34.49 -4.12 6.18
N VAL A 177 -35.56 -4.92 6.03
CA VAL A 177 -35.56 -6.37 6.22
C VAL A 177 -34.68 -7.10 5.19
N GLU A 178 -34.39 -6.47 4.06
CA GLU A 178 -33.55 -7.05 2.98
C GLU A 178 -32.08 -7.20 3.40
N TYR A 179 -31.61 -6.43 4.37
CA TYR A 179 -30.28 -6.62 4.98
C TYR A 179 -30.16 -7.98 5.71
N GLN A 180 -31.26 -8.42 6.32
CA GLN A 180 -31.34 -9.70 7.04
C GLN A 180 -31.63 -10.86 6.07
N ARG A 181 -32.28 -10.55 4.95
CA ARG A 181 -32.74 -11.47 3.92
C ARG A 181 -31.77 -11.41 2.73
N GLY A 182 -30.63 -12.08 2.85
CA GLY A 182 -29.65 -12.13 1.76
C GLY A 182 -30.21 -12.70 0.45
N GLU A 183 -29.49 -12.51 -0.67
CA GLU A 183 -29.87 -12.93 -2.04
C GLU A 183 -30.22 -14.43 -2.19
N LEU A 184 -29.87 -15.24 -1.18
CA LEU A 184 -30.08 -16.69 -1.11
C LEU A 184 -31.13 -17.11 -0.06
N GLN A 185 -31.91 -16.18 0.49
CA GLN A 185 -32.87 -16.52 1.54
C GLN A 185 -33.84 -17.62 1.05
N GLY A 186 -33.82 -18.77 1.73
CA GLY A 186 -34.66 -19.92 1.40
C GLY A 186 -34.19 -20.78 0.23
N TYR A 187 -33.04 -20.48 -0.40
CA TYR A 187 -32.49 -21.24 -1.51
C TYR A 187 -31.05 -21.71 -1.25
N GLU A 188 -30.77 -22.96 -1.60
CA GLU A 188 -29.38 -23.37 -1.77
C GLU A 188 -28.78 -22.66 -3.00
N ILE A 189 -27.49 -22.25 -2.93
CA ILE A 189 -26.76 -21.53 -4.01
C ILE A 189 -27.00 -22.16 -5.39
N ARG A 190 -26.99 -23.49 -5.42
CA ARG A 190 -27.18 -24.27 -6.64
C ARG A 190 -28.59 -24.12 -7.21
N GLN A 191 -29.61 -24.20 -6.37
CA GLN A 191 -31.01 -24.06 -6.78
C GLN A 191 -31.29 -22.64 -7.27
N TYR A 192 -30.78 -21.62 -6.55
CA TYR A 192 -30.87 -20.23 -6.97
C TYR A 192 -30.27 -20.00 -8.36
N LEU A 193 -29.06 -20.53 -8.61
CA LEU A 193 -28.39 -20.39 -9.90
C LEU A 193 -29.11 -21.16 -11.01
N TYR A 194 -29.67 -22.34 -10.75
CA TYR A 194 -30.46 -23.04 -11.75
C TYR A 194 -31.74 -22.29 -12.11
N ALA A 195 -32.51 -21.80 -11.14
CA ALA A 195 -33.70 -21.01 -11.39
C ALA A 195 -33.38 -19.74 -12.21
N LYS A 196 -32.33 -19.01 -11.83
CA LYS A 196 -31.91 -17.77 -12.50
C LYS A 196 -31.50 -17.94 -13.96
N PHE A 197 -30.98 -19.12 -14.31
CA PHE A 197 -30.54 -19.45 -15.67
C PHE A 197 -31.55 -20.34 -16.41
N GLY A 198 -32.77 -20.51 -15.87
CA GLY A 198 -33.82 -21.31 -16.49
C GLY A 198 -33.46 -22.78 -16.65
N HIS A 199 -32.70 -23.34 -15.70
CA HIS A 199 -32.18 -24.71 -15.71
C HIS A 199 -31.29 -25.07 -16.91
N LYS A 200 -30.79 -24.06 -17.64
CA LYS A 200 -29.94 -24.24 -18.83
C LYS A 200 -28.46 -24.07 -18.52
N CYS A 201 -27.64 -24.73 -19.33
CA CYS A 201 -26.21 -24.47 -19.38
C CYS A 201 -25.96 -23.02 -19.85
N ALA A 202 -25.25 -22.24 -19.03
CA ALA A 202 -24.90 -20.87 -19.35
C ALA A 202 -24.04 -20.73 -20.61
N TYR A 203 -23.35 -21.80 -21.02
CA TYR A 203 -22.44 -21.80 -22.17
C TYR A 203 -23.07 -22.32 -23.47
N CYS A 204 -23.73 -23.49 -23.45
CA CYS A 204 -24.31 -24.07 -24.67
C CYS A 204 -25.83 -24.08 -24.70
N GLY A 205 -26.51 -23.66 -23.63
CA GLY A 205 -27.97 -23.60 -23.57
C GLY A 205 -28.68 -24.94 -23.36
N THR A 206 -27.95 -26.08 -23.33
CA THR A 206 -28.57 -27.39 -23.10
C THR A 206 -29.23 -27.48 -21.72
N GLU A 207 -30.35 -28.18 -21.65
CA GLU A 207 -31.06 -28.57 -20.42
C GLU A 207 -30.67 -29.99 -19.99
N GLU A 208 -29.96 -30.73 -20.85
CA GLU A 208 -29.70 -32.16 -20.69
C GLU A 208 -28.31 -32.46 -20.11
N GLY A 209 -28.23 -33.61 -19.44
CA GLY A 209 -26.99 -34.16 -18.88
C GLY A 209 -26.67 -33.67 -17.47
N LYS A 210 -25.50 -34.09 -16.96
CA LYS A 210 -25.08 -33.74 -15.60
C LYS A 210 -24.70 -32.26 -15.52
N MET A 211 -25.54 -31.49 -14.84
CA MET A 211 -25.31 -30.07 -14.59
C MET A 211 -24.39 -29.86 -13.38
N GLU A 212 -23.51 -28.87 -13.47
CA GLU A 212 -22.50 -28.49 -12.48
C GLU A 212 -22.46 -26.97 -12.36
N LEU A 213 -21.82 -26.47 -11.29
CA LEU A 213 -21.52 -25.05 -11.17
C LEU A 213 -20.06 -24.82 -11.57
N ASP A 214 -19.85 -23.93 -12.53
CA ASP A 214 -18.51 -23.53 -12.96
C ASP A 214 -18.22 -22.09 -12.52
N HIS A 215 -16.93 -21.83 -12.24
CA HIS A 215 -16.44 -20.50 -11.92
C HIS A 215 -16.08 -19.77 -13.20
N VAL A 216 -16.81 -18.71 -13.53
CA VAL A 216 -16.57 -17.92 -14.74
C VAL A 216 -15.13 -17.41 -14.78
N VAL A 217 -14.64 -16.82 -13.67
CA VAL A 217 -13.21 -16.70 -13.39
C VAL A 217 -12.77 -17.97 -12.66
N PRO A 218 -11.90 -18.82 -13.23
CA PRO A 218 -11.50 -20.08 -12.61
C PRO A 218 -10.90 -19.88 -11.20
N ARG A 219 -11.14 -20.83 -10.29
CA ARG A 219 -10.52 -20.82 -8.94
C ARG A 219 -8.99 -20.78 -9.00
N SER A 220 -8.38 -21.42 -10.00
CA SER A 220 -6.93 -21.40 -10.23
C SER A 220 -6.41 -20.02 -10.62
N LYS A 221 -7.27 -19.14 -11.18
CA LYS A 221 -6.99 -17.75 -11.53
C LYS A 221 -7.57 -16.77 -10.48
N GLY A 222 -7.97 -17.24 -9.30
CA GLY A 222 -8.39 -16.41 -8.17
C GLY A 222 -9.89 -16.07 -8.12
N GLY A 223 -10.74 -16.78 -8.86
CA GLY A 223 -12.19 -16.65 -8.79
C GLY A 223 -12.77 -16.97 -7.41
N SER A 224 -13.80 -16.22 -7.01
CA SER A 224 -14.53 -16.43 -5.75
C SER A 224 -15.68 -17.41 -5.90
N ASP A 225 -16.12 -18.02 -4.80
CA ASP A 225 -17.36 -18.83 -4.72
C ASP A 225 -18.63 -17.97 -4.59
N ARG A 226 -18.57 -16.69 -4.96
CA ARG A 226 -19.75 -15.80 -4.98
C ARG A 226 -20.67 -16.19 -6.12
N VAL A 227 -21.98 -16.05 -5.91
CA VAL A 227 -23.03 -16.22 -6.92
C VAL A 227 -22.70 -15.47 -8.22
N SER A 228 -22.16 -14.26 -8.10
CA SER A 228 -21.77 -13.42 -9.26
C SER A 228 -20.62 -13.97 -10.11
N ASN A 229 -19.88 -14.98 -9.63
CA ASN A 229 -18.80 -15.66 -10.36
C ASN A 229 -19.14 -17.12 -10.68
N LEU A 230 -20.33 -17.59 -10.33
CA LEU A 230 -20.78 -18.96 -10.56
C LEU A 230 -21.85 -18.98 -11.62
N VAL A 231 -21.75 -19.93 -12.54
CA VAL A 231 -22.79 -20.18 -13.55
C VAL A 231 -23.08 -21.68 -13.63
N PRO A 232 -24.34 -22.06 -13.88
CA PRO A 232 -24.65 -23.45 -14.17
C PRO A 232 -24.14 -23.83 -15.56
N CYS A 233 -23.52 -24.99 -15.68
CA CYS A 233 -23.06 -25.52 -16.96
C CYS A 233 -23.14 -27.04 -17.00
N CYS A 234 -23.23 -27.61 -18.20
CA CYS A 234 -23.15 -29.06 -18.36
C CYS A 234 -21.71 -29.55 -18.17
N HIS A 235 -21.56 -30.80 -17.73
CA HIS A 235 -20.25 -31.42 -17.49
C HIS A 235 -19.29 -31.28 -18.69
N GLY A 236 -19.79 -31.48 -19.92
CA GLY A 236 -18.99 -31.34 -21.14
C GLY A 236 -18.44 -29.93 -21.36
N CYS A 237 -19.21 -28.88 -21.07
CA CYS A 237 -18.71 -27.51 -21.14
C CYS A 237 -17.75 -27.18 -20.00
N ASN A 238 -18.03 -27.65 -18.79
CA ASN A 238 -17.13 -27.46 -17.64
C ASN A 238 -15.75 -28.03 -17.91
N GLN A 239 -15.69 -29.28 -18.39
CA GLN A 239 -14.43 -29.97 -18.72
C GLN A 239 -13.68 -29.29 -19.86
N ARG A 240 -14.40 -28.87 -20.93
CA ARG A 240 -13.77 -28.13 -22.04
C ARG A 240 -13.19 -26.82 -21.53
N LYS A 241 -13.93 -26.02 -20.76
CA LYS A 241 -13.41 -24.74 -20.25
C LYS A 241 -12.21 -24.96 -19.33
N GLY A 242 -12.32 -25.87 -18.37
CA GLY A 242 -11.27 -26.18 -17.42
C GLY A 242 -10.78 -24.93 -16.69
N ASN A 243 -9.48 -24.62 -16.79
CA ASN A 243 -8.86 -23.46 -16.15
C ASN A 243 -8.71 -22.24 -17.09
N ARG A 244 -9.28 -22.27 -18.30
CA ARG A 244 -9.27 -21.15 -19.24
C ARG A 244 -10.11 -20.01 -18.73
N SER A 245 -9.73 -18.77 -19.08
CA SER A 245 -10.59 -17.63 -18.78
C SER A 245 -11.85 -17.70 -19.64
N ILE A 246 -12.91 -16.99 -19.24
CA ILE A 246 -14.15 -17.01 -20.00
C ILE A 246 -13.96 -16.40 -21.39
N GLU A 247 -13.06 -15.43 -21.52
CA GLU A 247 -12.67 -14.80 -22.79
C GLU A 247 -11.99 -15.80 -23.72
N GLU A 248 -11.07 -16.61 -23.20
CA GLU A 248 -10.40 -17.66 -23.97
C GLU A 248 -11.38 -18.75 -24.41
N PHE A 249 -12.36 -19.07 -23.55
CA PHE A 249 -13.31 -20.15 -23.81
C PHE A 249 -14.41 -19.74 -24.80
N LEU A 250 -14.97 -18.53 -24.65
CA LEU A 250 -16.04 -17.98 -25.48
C LEU A 250 -15.54 -17.00 -26.55
N ALA A 251 -14.26 -17.09 -26.96
CA ALA A 251 -13.71 -16.24 -28.01
C ALA A 251 -14.49 -16.30 -29.34
N HIS A 252 -15.20 -17.41 -29.57
CA HIS A 252 -16.05 -17.66 -30.74
C HIS A 252 -17.50 -17.18 -30.57
N ASP A 253 -17.92 -16.83 -29.35
CA ASP A 253 -19.30 -16.45 -29.01
C ASP A 253 -19.28 -15.17 -28.15
N VAL A 254 -19.09 -14.04 -28.84
CA VAL A 254 -18.91 -12.72 -28.24
C VAL A 254 -20.20 -12.25 -27.56
N GLU A 255 -21.36 -12.57 -28.12
CA GLU A 255 -22.67 -12.21 -27.55
C GLU A 255 -22.88 -12.92 -26.21
N ARG A 256 -22.60 -14.23 -26.15
CA ARG A 256 -22.74 -14.97 -24.90
C ARG A 256 -21.71 -14.54 -23.86
N LEU A 257 -20.49 -14.22 -24.28
CA LEU A 257 -19.49 -13.62 -23.40
C LEU A 257 -20.00 -12.30 -22.79
N ALA A 258 -20.58 -11.41 -23.59
CA ALA A 258 -21.15 -10.16 -23.13
C ALA A 258 -22.34 -10.39 -22.17
N TRP A 259 -23.21 -11.36 -22.48
CA TRP A 259 -24.35 -11.75 -21.66
C TRP A 259 -23.97 -12.33 -20.28
N ILE A 260 -22.89 -13.12 -20.21
CA ILE A 260 -22.36 -13.62 -18.93
C ILE A 260 -21.73 -12.46 -18.15
N ARG A 261 -20.93 -11.61 -18.82
CA ARG A 261 -20.25 -10.48 -18.17
C ARG A 261 -21.21 -9.44 -17.61
N SER A 262 -22.31 -9.15 -18.29
CA SER A 262 -23.31 -8.18 -17.80
C SER A 262 -23.96 -8.62 -16.47
N ARG A 263 -23.93 -9.93 -16.17
CA ARG A 263 -24.44 -10.50 -14.91
C ARG A 263 -23.36 -10.63 -13.84
N GLN A 264 -22.09 -10.37 -14.15
CA GLN A 264 -21.02 -10.39 -13.17
C GLN A 264 -21.00 -9.08 -12.38
N LYS A 265 -21.19 -9.20 -11.07
CA LYS A 265 -20.89 -8.10 -10.14
C LYS A 265 -19.38 -8.02 -9.89
N ALA A 266 -18.86 -6.79 -9.82
CA ALA A 266 -17.45 -6.55 -9.51
C ALA A 266 -17.06 -7.18 -8.16
N PRO A 267 -15.83 -7.71 -8.02
CA PRO A 267 -15.37 -8.31 -6.77
C PRO A 267 -15.14 -7.24 -5.70
N LEU A 268 -15.78 -7.39 -4.54
CA LEU A 268 -15.63 -6.46 -3.40
C LEU A 268 -14.45 -6.82 -2.48
N LYS A 269 -13.43 -7.51 -2.98
CA LYS A 269 -12.32 -8.03 -2.17
C LYS A 269 -11.62 -6.92 -1.39
N ASP A 270 -11.40 -5.78 -2.04
CA ASP A 270 -10.72 -4.63 -1.46
C ASP A 270 -11.59 -3.91 -0.41
N ALA A 271 -12.88 -3.73 -0.69
CA ALA A 271 -13.82 -3.13 0.25
C ALA A 271 -13.93 -3.97 1.54
N THR A 272 -14.11 -5.29 1.43
CA THR A 272 -14.10 -6.20 2.57
C THR A 272 -12.79 -6.14 3.34
N ALA A 273 -11.65 -6.09 2.64
CA ALA A 273 -10.36 -5.96 3.28
C ALA A 273 -10.21 -4.63 4.05
N MET A 274 -10.75 -3.53 3.54
CA MET A 274 -10.73 -2.22 4.22
C MET A 274 -11.65 -2.18 5.44
N ASN A 275 -12.81 -2.80 5.38
CA ASN A 275 -13.71 -2.91 6.55
C ASN A 275 -13.07 -3.66 7.72
N ILE A 276 -12.19 -4.62 7.44
CA ILE A 276 -11.44 -5.35 8.48
C ILE A 276 -10.24 -4.53 8.99
N VAL A 277 -9.53 -3.84 8.08
CA VAL A 277 -8.29 -3.13 8.41
C VAL A 277 -8.53 -1.81 9.13
N ARG A 278 -9.57 -1.04 8.75
CA ARG A 278 -9.83 0.29 9.33
C ARG A 278 -10.08 0.25 10.85
N PRO A 279 -10.90 -0.64 11.41
CA PRO A 279 -11.05 -0.76 12.86
C PRO A 279 -9.75 -1.11 13.57
N ALA A 280 -8.93 -2.00 12.98
CA ALA A 280 -7.64 -2.38 13.54
C ALA A 280 -6.62 -1.23 13.52
N ILE A 281 -6.64 -0.40 12.46
CA ILE A 281 -5.85 0.83 12.41
C ILE A 281 -6.36 1.82 13.46
N LEU A 282 -7.68 2.03 13.58
CA LEU A 282 -8.26 2.95 14.56
C LEU A 282 -7.87 2.58 15.99
N GLY A 283 -8.01 1.31 16.38
CA GLY A 283 -7.56 0.83 17.70
C GLY A 283 -6.06 1.04 17.93
N MET A 284 -5.25 0.87 16.87
CA MET A 284 -3.81 1.18 16.92
C MET A 284 -3.56 2.68 17.10
N LEU A 285 -4.29 3.54 16.41
CA LEU A 285 -4.14 5.00 16.54
C LEU A 285 -4.48 5.47 17.95
N HIS A 286 -5.56 4.95 18.56
CA HIS A 286 -5.88 5.28 19.95
C HIS A 286 -4.78 4.87 20.94
N SER A 287 -4.03 3.79 20.66
CA SER A 287 -2.89 3.37 21.48
C SER A 287 -1.69 4.32 21.44
N THR A 288 -1.68 5.31 20.52
CA THR A 288 -0.60 6.32 20.43
C THR A 288 -0.66 7.36 21.55
N GLY A 289 -1.82 7.54 22.19
CA GLY A 289 -2.08 8.56 23.20
C GLY A 289 -2.38 9.95 22.64
N LEU A 290 -2.36 10.15 21.33
CA LEU A 290 -2.82 11.39 20.70
C LEU A 290 -4.35 11.40 20.52
N PRO A 291 -5.01 12.56 20.58
CA PRO A 291 -6.41 12.71 20.17
C PRO A 291 -6.60 12.23 18.73
N VAL A 292 -7.59 11.36 18.50
CA VAL A 292 -7.91 10.81 17.18
C VAL A 292 -9.33 11.19 16.77
N SER A 293 -9.47 11.91 15.66
CA SER A 293 -10.75 12.25 15.04
C SER A 293 -11.01 11.38 13.81
N CYS A 294 -12.25 10.93 13.64
CA CYS A 294 -12.65 10.10 12.51
C CYS A 294 -13.54 10.89 11.54
N TRP A 295 -13.24 10.78 10.25
CA TRP A 295 -13.96 11.50 9.20
C TRP A 295 -14.46 10.56 8.11
N SER A 296 -15.63 10.85 7.55
CA SER A 296 -16.21 10.02 6.49
C SER A 296 -15.56 10.30 5.14
N THR A 297 -15.54 9.27 4.27
CA THR A 297 -15.12 9.41 2.87
C THR A 297 -15.92 10.47 2.11
N ALA A 298 -17.20 10.64 2.47
CA ALA A 298 -18.06 11.67 1.88
C ALA A 298 -17.54 13.08 2.20
N ARG A 299 -17.10 13.31 3.44
CA ARG A 299 -16.49 14.60 3.85
C ARG A 299 -15.17 14.83 3.14
N THR A 300 -14.29 13.82 3.07
CA THR A 300 -13.01 13.92 2.34
C THR A 300 -13.23 14.28 0.88
N LYS A 301 -14.17 13.59 0.21
CA LYS A 301 -14.54 13.85 -1.18
C LYS A 301 -15.07 15.27 -1.36
N TRP A 302 -15.99 15.70 -0.50
CA TRP A 302 -16.57 17.05 -0.56
C TRP A 302 -15.50 18.14 -0.40
N ASN A 303 -14.58 17.99 0.58
CA ASN A 303 -13.45 18.90 0.76
C ASN A 303 -12.58 18.96 -0.50
N ARG A 304 -12.24 17.80 -1.07
CA ARG A 304 -11.41 17.71 -2.28
C ARG A 304 -12.05 18.39 -3.48
N ASP A 305 -13.33 18.09 -3.74
CA ASP A 305 -14.06 18.61 -4.90
C ASP A 305 -14.28 20.14 -4.75
N ARG A 306 -14.63 20.62 -3.55
CA ARG A 306 -14.80 22.06 -3.27
C ARG A 306 -13.50 22.86 -3.43
N LEU A 307 -12.37 22.29 -3.03
CA LEU A 307 -11.05 22.95 -3.08
C LEU A 307 -10.32 22.74 -4.42
N GLY A 308 -10.91 22.00 -5.37
CA GLY A 308 -10.30 21.73 -6.67
C GLY A 308 -9.02 20.89 -6.60
N ILE A 309 -8.87 20.06 -5.56
CA ILE A 309 -7.66 19.25 -5.34
C ILE A 309 -7.74 17.97 -6.19
N PRO A 310 -6.69 17.60 -6.94
CA PRO A 310 -6.71 16.39 -7.75
C PRO A 310 -6.74 15.13 -6.88
N LYS A 311 -7.29 14.06 -7.43
CA LYS A 311 -7.41 12.78 -6.72
C LYS A 311 -6.06 12.07 -6.65
N ASP A 312 -5.49 11.98 -5.47
CA ASP A 312 -4.35 11.13 -5.13
C ASP A 312 -4.39 10.82 -3.63
N HIS A 313 -3.87 9.67 -3.18
CA HIS A 313 -4.02 9.21 -1.80
C HIS A 313 -3.44 10.18 -0.76
N HIS A 314 -2.30 10.78 -1.05
CA HIS A 314 -1.67 11.73 -0.13
C HIS A 314 -2.40 13.09 -0.10
N LEU A 315 -3.10 13.46 -1.18
CA LEU A 315 -3.94 14.66 -1.25
C LEU A 315 -5.33 14.42 -0.64
N ASP A 316 -5.88 13.22 -0.84
CA ASP A 316 -7.07 12.75 -0.15
C ASP A 316 -6.82 12.80 1.36
N ALA A 317 -5.65 12.33 1.83
CA ALA A 317 -5.23 12.48 3.22
C ALA A 317 -5.21 13.95 3.69
N ALA A 318 -4.73 14.89 2.87
CA ALA A 318 -4.77 16.32 3.21
C ALA A 318 -6.21 16.86 3.38
N CYS A 319 -7.17 16.27 2.67
CA CYS A 319 -8.59 16.64 2.72
C CYS A 319 -9.36 15.99 3.89
N VAL A 320 -8.74 15.12 4.69
CA VAL A 320 -9.38 14.46 5.85
C VAL A 320 -9.46 15.44 7.01
N GLY A 321 -10.65 15.90 7.37
CA GLY A 321 -10.82 16.83 8.48
C GLY A 321 -11.98 17.79 8.31
N ASP A 322 -12.09 18.71 9.28
CA ASP A 322 -12.78 19.97 9.06
C ASP A 322 -11.79 20.97 8.44
N VAL A 323 -11.94 21.16 7.14
CA VAL A 323 -11.01 21.90 6.29
C VAL A 323 -11.71 23.15 5.82
N ILE A 324 -11.10 24.32 6.03
CA ILE A 324 -11.58 25.60 5.49
C ILE A 324 -10.90 25.81 4.13
N ALA A 325 -9.58 25.94 4.13
CA ALA A 325 -8.71 26.00 2.97
C ALA A 325 -7.45 25.14 3.17
N ILE A 326 -6.77 24.77 2.08
CA ILE A 326 -5.49 24.04 2.11
C ILE A 326 -4.45 24.79 1.28
N HIS A 327 -3.38 25.21 1.92
CA HIS A 327 -2.24 25.91 1.33
C HIS A 327 -0.99 25.03 1.24
N ASP A 328 -0.01 25.49 0.47
CA ASP A 328 1.33 24.91 0.32
C ASP A 328 1.40 23.48 -0.25
N TRP A 329 0.26 22.85 -0.57
CA TRP A 329 0.22 21.45 -1.02
C TRP A 329 1.01 21.25 -2.33
N GLN A 330 0.84 22.16 -3.31
CA GLN A 330 1.57 22.15 -4.59
C GLN A 330 3.08 22.41 -4.45
N GLU A 331 3.51 23.02 -3.34
CA GLU A 331 4.92 23.30 -3.07
C GLU A 331 5.64 22.11 -2.41
N GLN A 332 4.88 21.10 -1.97
CA GLN A 332 5.44 19.91 -1.34
C GLN A 332 5.67 18.80 -2.36
N ASP A 333 6.93 18.39 -2.51
CA ASP A 333 7.23 17.09 -3.10
C ASP A 333 6.71 15.97 -2.21
N VAL A 334 6.31 14.86 -2.83
CA VAL A 334 5.69 13.72 -2.16
C VAL A 334 6.76 12.67 -1.88
N LEU A 335 6.86 12.25 -0.62
CA LEU A 335 7.69 11.11 -0.26
C LEU A 335 6.97 9.81 -0.61
N MET A 336 7.40 9.16 -1.69
CA MET A 336 6.92 7.84 -2.07
C MET A 336 7.67 6.78 -1.28
N VAL A 337 6.93 5.97 -0.55
CA VAL A 337 7.44 4.92 0.33
C VAL A 337 6.92 3.58 -0.15
N LYS A 338 7.80 2.69 -0.59
CA LYS A 338 7.42 1.32 -0.96
C LYS A 338 7.87 0.33 0.10
N ALA A 339 6.94 -0.44 0.64
CA ALA A 339 7.27 -1.51 1.59
C ALA A 339 7.90 -2.71 0.86
N CYS A 340 9.18 -2.98 1.10
CA CYS A 340 9.92 -4.09 0.46
C CYS A 340 10.19 -5.26 1.43
N GLY A 341 10.11 -5.01 2.74
CA GLY A 341 10.41 -5.98 3.79
C GLY A 341 11.90 -6.22 4.03
N HIS A 342 12.22 -7.09 4.99
CA HIS A 342 13.59 -7.24 5.53
C HIS A 342 14.40 -8.34 4.84
N GLY A 343 13.99 -8.76 3.64
CA GLY A 343 14.58 -9.87 2.90
C GLY A 343 13.99 -11.22 3.27
N SER A 344 14.70 -12.30 2.93
CA SER A 344 14.24 -13.68 3.08
C SER A 344 15.08 -14.43 4.11
N ARG A 345 14.46 -15.39 4.81
CA ARG A 345 15.19 -16.38 5.65
C ARG A 345 15.73 -17.56 4.83
N LYS A 346 15.48 -17.61 3.52
CA LYS A 346 16.04 -18.64 2.63
C LYS A 346 17.56 -18.65 2.75
N ARG A 347 18.14 -19.84 2.82
CA ARG A 347 19.60 -20.08 2.86
C ARG A 347 20.19 -20.39 1.48
N ARG A 348 19.35 -20.69 0.48
CA ARG A 348 19.75 -20.99 -0.90
C ARG A 348 18.66 -20.57 -1.88
N HIS A 349 19.04 -20.45 -3.15
CA HIS A 349 18.06 -20.40 -4.23
C HIS A 349 17.37 -21.76 -4.37
N VAL A 350 16.12 -21.74 -4.82
CA VAL A 350 15.35 -22.94 -5.13
C VAL A 350 14.80 -22.79 -6.55
N ASP A 351 14.84 -23.86 -7.32
CA ASP A 351 14.32 -23.88 -8.68
C ASP A 351 12.77 -23.83 -8.68
N ARG A 352 12.18 -23.95 -9.88
CA ARG A 352 10.71 -24.00 -10.03
C ARG A 352 10.06 -25.21 -9.33
N TYR A 353 10.83 -26.26 -9.07
CA TYR A 353 10.37 -27.50 -8.43
C TYR A 353 10.62 -27.50 -6.90
N GLY A 354 11.39 -26.53 -6.40
CA GLY A 354 11.71 -26.37 -4.98
C GLY A 354 13.05 -26.99 -4.57
N PHE A 355 13.86 -27.48 -5.50
CA PHE A 355 15.17 -28.06 -5.20
C PHE A 355 16.22 -26.95 -5.03
N PRO A 356 17.07 -27.05 -3.99
CA PRO A 356 18.08 -26.03 -3.70
C PRO A 356 19.24 -26.08 -4.69
N TYR A 357 19.57 -24.97 -5.34
CA TYR A 357 20.70 -24.88 -6.29
C TYR A 357 21.57 -23.64 -6.01
N GLY A 358 22.78 -23.63 -6.59
CA GLY A 358 23.77 -22.55 -6.42
C GLY A 358 24.45 -22.55 -5.05
N HIS A 359 25.32 -21.57 -4.77
CA HIS A 359 25.98 -21.49 -3.46
C HIS A 359 25.01 -21.02 -2.36
N PRO A 360 25.21 -21.45 -1.09
CA PRO A 360 24.49 -20.90 0.04
C PRO A 360 24.65 -19.39 0.14
N PHE A 361 23.59 -18.71 0.57
CA PHE A 361 23.68 -17.30 0.96
C PHE A 361 24.59 -17.16 2.18
N MET A 362 25.20 -15.98 2.32
CA MET A 362 26.08 -15.67 3.45
C MET A 362 25.39 -15.97 4.79
N LYS A 363 26.13 -16.60 5.69
CA LYS A 363 25.64 -16.94 7.03
C LYS A 363 25.37 -15.68 7.85
N GLU A 364 26.28 -14.72 7.75
CA GLU A 364 26.23 -13.42 8.42
C GLU A 364 25.62 -12.35 7.52
N LYS A 365 24.76 -11.51 8.11
CA LYS A 365 24.11 -10.41 7.40
C LYS A 365 24.96 -9.14 7.36
N LEU A 366 25.84 -8.98 8.36
CA LEU A 366 26.71 -7.83 8.50
C LEU A 366 28.11 -8.22 8.06
N VAL A 367 28.72 -7.42 7.18
CA VAL A 367 30.10 -7.58 6.74
C VAL A 367 30.80 -6.24 6.94
N HIS A 368 31.85 -6.22 7.76
CA HIS A 368 32.55 -4.99 8.18
C HIS A 368 31.60 -3.88 8.67
N GLY A 369 30.51 -4.26 9.35
CA GLY A 369 29.51 -3.33 9.86
C GLY A 369 28.47 -2.85 8.84
N PHE A 370 28.47 -3.35 7.61
CA PHE A 370 27.49 -3.02 6.55
C PHE A 370 26.56 -4.20 6.27
N GLN A 371 25.30 -3.93 5.92
CA GLN A 371 24.34 -4.93 5.46
C GLN A 371 23.77 -4.60 4.08
N THR A 372 23.46 -5.62 3.28
CA THR A 372 22.78 -5.44 1.98
C THR A 372 21.46 -4.69 2.16
N GLY A 373 21.37 -3.53 1.52
CA GLY A 373 20.25 -2.60 1.58
C GLY A 373 20.54 -1.32 2.37
N ASP A 374 21.66 -1.24 3.10
CA ASP A 374 22.10 0.01 3.72
C ASP A 374 22.37 1.08 2.63
N MET A 375 22.00 2.33 2.90
CA MET A 375 22.34 3.47 2.06
C MET A 375 23.73 3.96 2.44
N VAL A 376 24.64 4.02 1.48
CA VAL A 376 26.04 4.40 1.71
C VAL A 376 26.46 5.52 0.77
N LYS A 377 27.40 6.35 1.24
CA LYS A 377 28.25 7.20 0.39
C LYS A 377 29.55 6.42 0.19
N ALA A 378 29.91 6.10 -1.04
CA ALA A 378 31.24 5.62 -1.36
C ALA A 378 32.08 6.72 -2.01
N ASP A 379 33.24 6.98 -1.43
CA ASP A 379 34.19 7.98 -1.89
C ASP A 379 35.42 7.26 -2.45
N VAL A 380 35.52 7.17 -3.78
CA VAL A 380 36.61 6.47 -4.46
C VAL A 380 37.59 7.49 -5.00
N GLN A 381 38.79 7.56 -4.41
CA GLN A 381 39.77 8.61 -4.75
C GLN A 381 40.50 8.38 -6.08
N LYS A 382 40.74 7.13 -6.50
CA LYS A 382 41.58 6.80 -7.66
C LYS A 382 40.99 5.66 -8.51
N GLY A 383 41.34 5.65 -9.80
CA GLY A 383 41.02 4.59 -10.76
C GLY A 383 39.74 4.84 -11.57
N LYS A 384 39.36 3.86 -12.41
CA LYS A 384 38.22 3.94 -13.35
C LYS A 384 36.85 4.20 -12.70
N LYS A 385 36.75 4.07 -11.38
CA LYS A 385 35.52 4.24 -10.58
C LYS A 385 35.59 5.46 -9.66
N ALA A 386 36.58 6.33 -9.86
CA ALA A 386 36.77 7.51 -9.05
C ALA A 386 35.51 8.39 -9.01
N GLY A 387 35.29 9.04 -7.88
CA GLY A 387 34.12 9.89 -7.62
C GLY A 387 33.27 9.39 -6.45
N ILE A 388 32.26 10.21 -6.13
CA ILE A 388 31.33 9.98 -5.03
C ILE A 388 30.08 9.26 -5.56
N HIS A 389 29.81 8.08 -5.01
CA HIS A 389 28.65 7.27 -5.37
C HIS A 389 27.72 7.15 -4.16
N ILE A 390 26.45 7.54 -4.31
CA ILE A 390 25.44 7.43 -3.26
C ILE A 390 24.38 6.43 -3.72
N GLY A 391 24.12 5.41 -2.89
CA GLY A 391 23.16 4.38 -3.24
C GLY A 391 23.06 3.26 -2.21
N LYS A 392 22.25 2.25 -2.53
CA LYS A 392 22.09 1.06 -1.69
C LYS A 392 23.24 0.09 -1.92
N VAL A 393 23.85 -0.36 -0.84
CA VAL A 393 24.94 -1.33 -0.87
C VAL A 393 24.41 -2.75 -0.99
N SER A 394 25.06 -3.58 -1.80
CA SER A 394 24.96 -5.03 -1.77
C SER A 394 26.29 -5.58 -1.28
N VAL A 395 26.30 -6.10 -0.06
CA VAL A 395 27.52 -6.58 0.59
C VAL A 395 27.87 -7.98 0.11
N ARG A 396 29.18 -8.28 0.10
CA ARG A 396 29.75 -9.60 -0.18
C ARG A 396 30.71 -9.94 0.94
N SER A 397 30.89 -11.23 1.22
CA SER A 397 31.78 -11.73 2.28
C SER A 397 33.23 -11.28 2.10
N THR A 398 33.64 -11.00 0.86
CA THR A 398 34.98 -10.51 0.52
C THR A 398 35.26 -9.07 0.95
N GLY A 399 34.28 -8.34 1.49
CA GLY A 399 34.42 -6.92 1.82
C GLY A 399 34.45 -5.99 0.60
N ARG A 400 34.14 -6.52 -0.60
CA ARG A 400 33.91 -5.73 -1.83
C ARG A 400 32.43 -5.63 -2.10
N PHE A 401 31.92 -4.41 -2.21
CA PHE A 401 30.50 -4.11 -2.29
C PHE A 401 30.09 -3.61 -3.67
N ASN A 402 28.84 -3.88 -4.03
CA ASN A 402 28.20 -3.25 -5.19
C ASN A 402 27.27 -2.14 -4.70
N ILE A 403 27.35 -0.97 -5.31
CA ILE A 403 26.53 0.18 -4.93
C ILE A 403 25.56 0.45 -6.06
N LYS A 404 24.27 0.22 -5.79
CA LYS A 404 23.18 0.52 -6.70
C LYS A 404 22.81 1.99 -6.53
N THR A 405 23.26 2.83 -7.46
CA THR A 405 22.82 4.23 -7.56
C THR A 405 21.53 4.31 -8.37
N ALA A 406 20.97 5.51 -8.53
CA ALA A 406 19.77 5.73 -9.33
C ALA A 406 19.93 5.31 -10.80
N THR A 407 21.13 5.47 -11.36
CA THR A 407 21.40 5.27 -12.79
C THR A 407 22.18 4.01 -13.11
N LYS A 408 23.07 3.57 -12.20
CA LYS A 408 23.96 2.43 -12.47
C LYS A 408 24.32 1.66 -11.21
N THR A 409 24.85 0.45 -11.41
CA THR A 409 25.45 -0.32 -10.30
C THR A 409 26.96 -0.26 -10.40
N VAL A 410 27.60 0.41 -9.45
CA VAL A 410 29.06 0.47 -9.37
C VAL A 410 29.56 -0.73 -8.59
N GLN A 411 30.25 -1.63 -9.27
CA GLN A 411 30.62 -2.93 -8.71
C GLN A 411 31.96 -2.90 -7.98
N SER A 412 32.12 -3.81 -7.03
CA SER A 412 33.41 -4.14 -6.40
C SER A 412 34.15 -2.95 -5.78
N ILE A 413 33.45 -2.08 -5.04
CA ILE A 413 34.03 -1.00 -4.23
C ILE A 413 34.47 -1.58 -2.87
N GLY A 414 35.67 -1.22 -2.38
CA GLY A 414 36.13 -1.66 -1.07
C GLY A 414 35.33 -1.02 0.08
N TRP A 415 35.05 -1.79 1.13
CA TRP A 415 34.26 -1.32 2.29
C TRP A 415 34.86 -0.07 2.97
N LYS A 416 36.19 0.08 2.98
CA LYS A 416 36.89 1.24 3.56
C LYS A 416 36.51 2.57 2.91
N ASN A 417 36.08 2.52 1.65
CA ASN A 417 35.65 3.71 0.91
C ASN A 417 34.19 4.05 1.18
N CYS A 418 33.46 3.22 1.92
CA CYS A 418 32.02 3.38 2.16
C CYS A 418 31.78 4.00 3.55
N THR A 419 30.86 4.95 3.61
CA THR A 419 30.31 5.51 4.85
C THR A 419 28.80 5.32 4.86
N ILE A 420 28.26 4.88 5.99
CA ILE A 420 26.82 4.65 6.13
C ILE A 420 26.09 5.98 6.26
N LEU A 421 25.11 6.20 5.38
CA LEU A 421 24.21 7.35 5.43
C LEU A 421 22.90 7.01 6.14
N GLN A 422 22.36 5.81 5.89
CA GLN A 422 21.13 5.35 6.51
C GLN A 422 21.11 3.82 6.51
N ARG A 423 20.73 3.22 7.65
CA ARG A 423 20.56 1.77 7.77
C ARG A 423 19.33 1.30 7.01
N LYS A 424 19.36 0.07 6.52
CA LYS A 424 18.21 -0.60 5.93
C LYS A 424 17.06 -0.66 6.93
N ASP A 425 15.88 -0.20 6.51
CA ASP A 425 14.70 -0.11 7.36
C ASP A 425 13.45 -0.76 6.73
N GLY A 426 13.64 -1.55 5.68
CA GLY A 426 12.57 -2.32 5.03
C GLY A 426 11.80 -1.58 3.94
N TYR A 427 12.16 -0.33 3.64
CA TYR A 427 11.47 0.49 2.65
C TYR A 427 12.37 0.94 1.48
N GLU A 428 11.72 1.23 0.37
CA GLU A 428 12.29 1.99 -0.74
C GLU A 428 11.67 3.38 -0.77
N TYR A 429 12.52 4.37 -1.07
CA TYR A 429 12.16 5.78 -1.03
C TYR A 429 12.42 6.40 -2.38
N SER A 430 11.45 7.16 -2.87
CA SER A 430 11.61 8.09 -3.98
C SER A 430 10.86 9.38 -3.67
N ILE A 431 11.22 10.45 -4.36
CA ILE A 431 10.55 11.75 -4.24
C ILE A 431 9.83 11.98 -5.56
N ALA A 432 8.50 12.14 -5.52
CA ALA A 432 7.71 12.52 -6.66
C ALA A 432 7.45 14.04 -6.60
N LYS A 433 7.71 14.74 -7.70
CA LYS A 433 7.35 16.15 -7.83
C LYS A 433 5.86 16.23 -8.19
N GLN A 434 5.14 17.14 -7.56
CA GLN A 434 3.76 17.44 -7.97
C GLN A 434 3.75 18.31 -9.22
N GLU A 435 2.75 18.09 -10.07
CA GLU A 435 2.44 19.01 -11.16
C GLU A 435 1.85 20.29 -10.56
N ARG A 436 2.47 21.42 -10.86
CA ARG A 436 1.99 22.73 -10.41
C ARG A 436 0.85 23.13 -11.33
N ILE A 437 -0.38 23.05 -10.83
CA ILE A 437 -1.54 23.60 -11.54
C ILE A 437 -1.43 25.11 -11.35
N HIS A 438 -0.95 25.80 -12.37
CA HIS A 438 -1.05 27.24 -12.43
C HIS A 438 -2.53 27.59 -12.56
N PRO A 439 -3.07 28.55 -11.77
CA PRO A 439 -4.40 29.07 -12.05
C PRO A 439 -4.37 29.55 -13.49
N ILE A 440 -5.26 28.99 -14.33
CA ILE A 440 -5.52 29.51 -15.66
C ILE A 440 -5.84 30.98 -15.42
N GLY A 441 -5.03 31.89 -15.98
CA GLY A 441 -5.28 33.32 -15.89
C GLY A 441 -6.74 33.57 -16.22
N LYS A 442 -7.39 34.47 -15.48
CA LYS A 442 -8.74 34.95 -15.83
C LYS A 442 -8.76 35.13 -17.35
N PRO A 443 -9.73 34.55 -18.09
CA PRO A 443 -9.83 34.83 -19.51
C PRO A 443 -9.88 36.34 -19.66
N ASP A 444 -8.92 36.88 -20.41
CA ASP A 444 -8.90 38.30 -20.76
C ASP A 444 -10.30 38.64 -21.29
N GLY A 445 -10.83 39.75 -20.78
CA GLY A 445 -12.22 40.14 -20.97
C GLY A 445 -12.63 40.02 -22.43
N PHE A 446 -13.82 39.45 -22.66
CA PHE A 446 -14.50 39.58 -23.93
C PHE A 446 -14.54 41.07 -24.31
N PRO A 447 -13.99 41.47 -25.47
CA PRO A 447 -14.20 42.82 -25.96
C PRO A 447 -15.70 42.97 -26.22
N ALA A 448 -16.31 43.94 -25.54
CA ALA A 448 -17.70 44.29 -25.69
C ALA A 448 -17.91 45.10 -26.97
N GLU A 449 -17.66 44.51 -28.15
CA GLU A 449 -18.11 45.07 -29.43
C GLU A 449 -18.49 43.95 -30.40
N ASN A 450 -19.76 43.99 -30.83
CA ASN A 450 -20.44 43.18 -31.84
C ASN A 450 -20.94 41.79 -31.42
N LEU A 451 -22.12 41.76 -30.77
CA LEU A 451 -23.32 41.05 -31.22
C LEU A 451 -24.55 41.46 -30.41
#